data_AF-A0A653BKQ0-F1
#
_entry.id   AF-A0A653BKQ0-F1
#
_cell.length_a   1.000
_cell.length_b   1.000
_cell.length_c   1.000
_cell.angle_alpha   90.00
_cell.angle_beta   90.00
_cell.angle_gamma   90.00
#
_symmetry.space_group_name_H-M   'P 1'
#
loop_
_entity.id
_entity.type
_entity.pdbx_description
1 polymer ?
#
loop_
_entity_poly.entity_id
_entity_poly.type
_entity_poly.pdbx_seq_one_letter_code
_entity_poly.pdbx_strand_id
1 'polypeptide(L)' 'MDDVRSLLVQLGLDYLISRFEEHKINNLAVVKSLETSDIKDLIPALGDRKKFISHVNNPKNTQNDVSMLQLFSC' A
#
# COMPACT_ATOMS: atom_id res chain seq x y z
N MET A 1 -14.40 5.72 1.17
CA MET A 1 -14.08 4.36 0.73
C MET A 1 -12.58 4.22 0.86
N ASP A 2 -12.13 3.26 1.65
CA ASP A 2 -10.71 2.96 1.82
C ASP A 2 -10.23 2.17 0.60
N ASP A 3 -9.90 2.90 -0.46
CA ASP A 3 -9.50 2.33 -1.74
C ASP A 3 -8.05 1.81 -1.69
N VAL A 4 -7.88 0.52 -1.97
CA VAL A 4 -6.56 -0.13 -2.13
C VAL A 4 -5.70 0.62 -3.15
N ARG A 5 -6.34 1.21 -4.16
CA ARG A 5 -5.68 2.06 -5.16
C ARG A 5 -5.00 3.28 -4.53
N SER A 6 -5.68 3.99 -3.63
CA SER A 6 -5.09 5.14 -2.92
C SER A 6 -3.90 4.72 -2.06
N LEU A 7 -4.00 3.56 -1.39
CA LEU A 7 -2.89 3.00 -0.61
C LEU A 7 -1.67 2.72 -1.50
N LEU A 8 -1.87 2.07 -2.65
CA LEU A 8 -0.79 1.76 -3.58
C LEU A 8 -0.14 3.04 -4.13
N VAL A 9 -0.94 4.05 -4.49
CA VAL A 9 -0.43 5.35 -4.95
C VAL A 9 0.38 6.05 -3.85
N GLN A 10 -0.11 6.09 -2.61
CA GLN A 10 0.61 6.69 -1.47
C GLN A 10 1.96 6.01 -1.20
N LEU A 11 2.05 4.71 -1.49
CA LEU A 11 3.27 3.94 -1.32
C LEU A 11 4.21 4.04 -2.53
N GLY A 12 3.81 4.68 -3.64
CA GLY A 12 4.56 4.71 -4.90
C GLY A 12 4.55 3.37 -5.64
N LEU A 13 3.50 2.59 -5.44
CA LEU A 13 3.29 1.24 -5.97
C LEU A 13 2.16 1.22 -7.00
N ASP A 14 1.94 2.31 -7.73
CA ASP A 14 0.85 2.44 -8.70
C ASP A 14 0.94 1.39 -9.82
N TYR A 15 2.14 0.95 -10.17
CA TYR A 15 2.37 -0.13 -11.14
C TYR A 15 1.77 -1.48 -10.71
N LEU A 16 1.45 -1.66 -9.43
CA LEU A 16 0.81 -2.87 -8.89
C LEU A 16 -0.71 -2.78 -8.90
N ILE A 17 -1.31 -1.63 -9.21
CA ILE A 17 -2.78 -1.45 -9.20
C ILE A 17 -3.45 -2.49 -10.09
N SER A 18 -2.99 -2.63 -11.34
CA SER A 18 -3.57 -3.60 -12.28
C SER A 18 -3.50 -5.03 -11.74
N ARG A 19 -2.38 -5.40 -11.11
CA ARG A 19 -2.22 -6.74 -10.52
C ARG A 19 -3.20 -6.96 -9.35
N PHE A 20 -3.40 -5.96 -8.50
CA PHE A 20 -4.38 -6.06 -7.41
C PHE A 20 -5.81 -6.13 -7.96
N GLU A 21 -6.14 -5.39 -9.01
CA GLU A 21 -7.46 -5.43 -9.68
C GLU A 21 -7.72 -6.79 -10.36
N GLU A 22 -6.72 -7.36 -11.04
CA GLU A 22 -6.78 -8.71 -11.65
C GLU A 22 -7.09 -9.79 -10.62
N HIS A 23 -6.51 -9.67 -9.41
CA HIS A 23 -6.78 -10.56 -8.30
C HIS A 23 -8.07 -10.21 -7.51
N LYS A 24 -8.86 -9.23 -7.97
CA LYS A 24 -10.08 -8.73 -7.33
C LYS A 24 -9.85 -8.18 -5.91
N ILE A 25 -8.66 -7.67 -5.65
CA ILE A 25 -8.27 -7.07 -4.37
C ILE A 25 -8.48 -5.57 -4.45
N ASN A 26 -9.72 -5.15 -4.30
CA ASN A 26 -10.15 -3.75 -4.36
C ASN A 26 -10.54 -3.17 -2.98
N ASN A 27 -10.56 -4.01 -1.94
CA ASN A 27 -10.99 -3.63 -0.59
C ASN A 27 -9.87 -3.81 0.44
N LEU A 28 -9.66 -2.80 1.28
CA LEU A 28 -8.67 -2.85 2.36
C LEU A 28 -8.90 -4.00 3.36
N ALA A 29 -10.15 -4.43 3.55
CA ALA A 29 -10.48 -5.59 4.38
C ALA A 29 -9.89 -6.88 3.80
N VAL A 30 -9.95 -7.04 2.47
CA VAL A 30 -9.35 -8.18 1.77
C VAL A 30 -7.84 -8.13 1.91
N VAL A 31 -7.24 -6.94 1.73
CA VAL A 31 -5.80 -6.72 1.92
C VAL A 31 -5.32 -7.11 3.31
N LYS A 32 -6.08 -6.78 4.36
CA LYS A 32 -5.76 -7.15 5.75
C LYS A 32 -5.88 -8.65 6.02
N SER A 33 -6.70 -9.36 5.24
CA SER A 33 -6.84 -10.81 5.34
C SER A 33 -5.87 -11.61 4.47
N LEU A 34 -5.08 -10.94 3.62
CA LEU A 34 -4.10 -11.62 2.77
C LEU A 34 -3.00 -12.27 3.60
N GLU A 35 -2.64 -13.50 3.27
CA GLU A 35 -1.49 -14.15 3.87
C GLU A 35 -0.18 -13.60 3.28
N THR A 36 0.92 -13.84 3.99
CA THR A 36 2.24 -13.37 3.54
C THR A 36 2.65 -13.99 2.19
N SER A 37 2.16 -15.21 1.89
CA SER A 37 2.29 -15.87 0.59
C SER A 37 1.58 -15.10 -0.51
N ASP A 38 0.32 -14.69 -0.31
CA ASP A 38 -0.45 -13.95 -1.31
C ASP A 38 0.17 -12.59 -1.58
N ILE A 39 0.61 -11.90 -0.53
CA ILE A 39 1.31 -10.62 -0.66
C ILE A 39 2.64 -10.80 -1.41
N LYS A 40 3.33 -11.92 -1.23
CA LYS A 40 4.56 -12.23 -1.98
C LYS A 40 4.28 -12.45 -3.47
N ASP A 41 3.15 -13.06 -3.81
CA ASP A 41 2.71 -13.22 -5.19
C ASP A 41 2.27 -11.89 -5.81
N LEU A 42 1.62 -11.01 -5.05
CA LEU A 42 1.19 -9.69 -5.52
C LEU A 42 2.36 -8.70 -5.61
N ILE A 43 3.28 -8.74 -4.66
CA ILE A 43 4.41 -7.83 -4.51
C ILE A 43 5.70 -8.66 -4.49
N PRO A 44 6.26 -8.99 -5.67
CA PRO A 44 7.46 -9.82 -5.75
C PRO A 44 8.70 -9.10 -5.19
N ALA A 45 8.74 -7.77 -5.29
CA ALA A 45 9.83 -6.96 -4.78
C ALA A 45 9.85 -6.93 -3.25
N LEU A 46 10.97 -7.38 -2.67
CA LEU A 46 11.14 -7.55 -1.23
C LEU A 46 11.05 -6.23 -0.45
N GLY A 47 11.55 -5.13 -1.03
CA GLY A 47 11.49 -3.79 -0.43
C GLY A 47 10.05 -3.27 -0.35
N ASP A 48 9.35 -3.30 -1.47
CA ASP A 48 7.95 -2.86 -1.58
C ASP A 48 7.02 -3.70 -0.72
N ARG A 49 7.27 -5.02 -0.66
CA ARG A 49 6.51 -5.93 0.21
C ARG A 49 6.64 -5.55 1.68
N LYS A 50 7.85 -5.26 2.16
CA LYS A 50 8.05 -4.82 3.55
C LYS A 50 7.33 -3.50 3.83
N LYS A 51 7.43 -2.54 2.91
CA LYS A 51 6.76 -1.23 3.01
C LYS A 51 5.24 -1.39 3.08
N PHE A 52 4.67 -2.22 2.21
CA PHE A 52 3.23 -2.52 2.17
C PHE A 52 2.75 -3.20 3.45
N ILE A 53 3.39 -4.29 3.87
CA ILE A 53 3.02 -5.03 5.09
C ILE A 53 3.09 -4.13 6.34
N SER A 54 4.13 -3.28 6.44
CA SER A 54 4.27 -2.36 7.56
C SER A 54 3.13 -1.34 7.62
N HIS A 55 2.65 -0.86 6.46
CA HIS A 55 1.56 0.12 6.41
C HIS A 55 0.20 -0.53 6.70
N VAL A 56 -0.06 -1.73 6.14
CA VAL A 56 -1.31 -2.47 6.33
C VAL A 56 -1.49 -2.92 7.78
N ASN A 57 -0.42 -3.41 8.43
CA ASN A 57 -0.46 -3.88 9.82
C ASN A 57 -0.38 -2.77 10.86
N ASN A 58 0.08 -1.57 10.49
CA ASN A 58 0.16 -0.44 11.41
C ASN A 58 -0.62 0.77 10.89
N PRO A 59 -1.96 0.76 10.98
CA PRO A 59 -2.80 1.86 10.53
C PRO A 59 -2.63 3.17 11.34
N LYS A 60 -1.75 3.21 12.36
CA LYS A 60 -1.62 4.36 13.29
C LYS A 60 -0.55 5.40 12.94
N ASN A 61 0.16 5.35 11.81
CA ASN A 61 1.29 6.27 11.57
C ASN A 61 1.31 7.09 10.26
N THR A 62 0.20 7.22 9.53
CA THR A 62 0.19 8.04 8.28
C THR A 62 -0.70 9.27 8.38
N GLN A 63 -0.65 9.99 9.51
CA GLN A 63 -1.14 11.37 9.61
C GLN A 63 -0.02 12.40 9.74
N ASN A 64 1.26 12.01 9.72
CA ASN A 64 2.38 12.95 9.94
C ASN A 64 3.40 13.10 8.79
N ASP A 65 3.34 12.30 7.71
CA ASP A 65 4.39 12.37 6.67
C ASP A 65 4.05 13.32 5.50
N VAL A 66 2.79 13.74 5.36
CA VAL A 66 2.42 14.80 4.39
C VAL A 66 2.89 16.19 4.81
N SER A 67 3.34 16.37 6.06
CA SER A 67 3.90 17.65 6.54
C SER A 67 5.36 17.88 6.14
N MET A 68 6.07 16.87 5.57
CA MET A 68 7.47 17.05 5.16
C MET A 68 7.64 17.50 3.70
N LEU A 69 6.62 17.36 2.84
CA LEU A 69 6.70 17.84 1.45
C LEU A 69 6.36 19.32 1.26
N GLN A 70 5.84 20.02 2.28
CA GLN A 70 5.60 21.46 2.20
C GLN A 70 6.78 22.33 2.67
N LEU A 71 7.88 21.75 3.17
CA LEU A 71 9.02 22.53 3.69
C LEU A 71 10.07 22.94 2.62
N PHE A 72 9.85 22.61 1.35
CA PHE A 72 10.74 23.01 0.23
C PHE A 72 10.08 23.94 -0.80
N SER A 73 8.99 24.63 -0.44
CA SER A 73 8.58 25.83 -1.18
C SER A 73 9.08 27.06 -0.43
N CYS A 74 10.23 27.56 -0.89
CA CYS A 74 10.88 28.85 -0.65
C CYS A 74 10.50 29.68 0.58
#